data_AF-E9SFV4-F1
#
_entry.id   AF-E9SFV4-F1
#
_cell.length_a   1.000
_cell.length_b   1.000
_cell.length_c   1.000
_cell.angle_alpha   90.00
_cell.angle_beta   90.00
_cell.angle_gamma   90.00
#
_symmetry.space_group_name_H-M   'P 1'
#
loop_
_entity.id
_entity.type
_entity.pdbx_description
1 polymer ?
#
loop_
_entity_poly.entity_id
_entity_poly.type
_entity_poly.pdbx_seq_one_letter_code
_entity_poly.pdbx_strand_id
1 'polypeptide(L)'
;MEENIKIWLVGNTGLRNPNRIQEGLAVYAKSAFVGKLHGRDNEIGFMNLLNKEGIIQNESGKDESGSHARKWRLMFAKNGYIFPQVSKKDGNQDDLGAMDDITPFGRTFLKADTFPAVQECFLRAMSVEQFEMPDKTTYFSPLRWMLAIMLELEKRTGSTEMSRIEFALWGHTTNPSYDLSEVVDRILNLRKRRAKAPAKRTFDKNEIKERGKHYDKKADNFLDYSDMNMRYLRISGMFQRKGRGIMIVPAKHLLAEKLAKDTATSEPLMKAYKQLCSGAPLPTDNIDVAKTLLEDLKKQMKERHIVYDISDLPLDTPAEINIARQRLEDTLAKTDEIQYANDQCNQWQEIADYMSLLIKGGGKLVYDEDNAIEIPKDETPAYFEWTLWRAALAIDHMVNKPYEVRGFRLDSDFLPVTAAGGGKGDLYCEFEDFMILTEVTMSTSSRQEAMEGEPVRRHVSDAVLNYNKPVYGLFLAIRIDTNTAETFRHGIWYAKGNVKQRLDIVPLSLEQFRRHFVSMFEGKQARPEHLRDLILQCETERDNLEAPAWMKHIEKVVAQRVQSFSN
;
A
#
# COMPACT_ATOMS: atom_id res chain seq x y z
N MET A 1 -13.37 37.20 -13.07
CA MET A 1 -13.55 35.95 -13.84
C MET A 1 -14.30 34.98 -12.93
N GLU A 2 -15.35 34.33 -13.44
CA GLU A 2 -16.00 33.25 -12.69
C GLU A 2 -14.97 32.15 -12.43
N GLU A 3 -14.89 31.67 -11.18
CA GLU A 3 -13.98 30.59 -10.81
C GLU A 3 -14.37 29.32 -11.59
N ASN A 4 -13.41 28.75 -12.32
CA ASN A 4 -13.57 27.47 -13.03
C ASN A 4 -12.54 26.47 -12.49
N ILE A 5 -13.01 25.57 -11.62
CA ILE A 5 -12.20 24.59 -10.92
C ILE A 5 -11.70 23.54 -11.91
N LYS A 6 -10.40 23.25 -11.84
CA LYS A 6 -9.80 22.04 -12.43
C LYS A 6 -9.21 21.20 -11.32
N ILE A 7 -9.73 19.98 -11.15
CA ILE A 7 -9.14 19.01 -10.24
C ILE A 7 -7.87 18.46 -10.87
N TRP A 8 -6.71 18.72 -10.26
CA TRP A 8 -5.47 18.10 -10.71
C TRP A 8 -5.46 16.62 -10.32
N LEU A 9 -4.85 15.79 -11.16
CA LEU A 9 -4.77 14.34 -10.96
C LEU A 9 -3.30 13.98 -10.94
N VAL A 10 -2.72 13.60 -9.80
CA VAL A 10 -1.35 13.07 -9.77
C VAL A 10 -1.31 11.60 -10.21
N GLY A 11 -2.37 10.84 -9.92
CA GLY A 11 -2.57 9.45 -10.34
C GLY A 11 -3.53 9.25 -11.52
N ASN A 12 -3.94 8.00 -11.71
CA ASN A 12 -4.99 7.59 -12.66
C ASN A 12 -6.01 6.67 -11.98
N THR A 13 -7.31 6.85 -12.25
CA THR A 13 -8.37 6.09 -11.57
C THR A 13 -8.42 4.60 -11.93
N GLY A 14 -7.77 4.17 -13.01
CA GLY A 14 -7.56 2.76 -13.33
C GLY A 14 -6.20 2.20 -12.90
N LEU A 15 -5.38 3.00 -12.21
CA LEU A 15 -4.18 2.56 -11.48
C LEU A 15 -4.12 3.32 -10.15
N ARG A 16 -5.06 3.01 -9.25
CA ARG A 16 -5.26 3.78 -8.00
C ARG A 16 -4.13 3.57 -6.99
N ASN A 17 -3.51 2.38 -7.00
CA ASN A 17 -2.40 2.05 -6.13
C ASN A 17 -1.07 2.28 -6.88
N PRO A 18 -0.32 3.35 -6.52
CA PRO A 18 0.94 3.67 -7.18
C PRO A 18 2.04 2.63 -6.94
N ASN A 19 1.93 1.81 -5.91
CA ASN A 19 2.96 0.81 -5.59
C ASN A 19 3.14 -0.24 -6.70
N ARG A 20 2.06 -0.55 -7.42
CA ARG A 20 2.06 -1.52 -8.52
C ARG A 20 2.83 -1.01 -9.74
N ILE A 21 3.16 0.29 -9.80
CA ILE A 21 3.88 0.90 -10.94
C ILE A 21 5.24 0.25 -11.12
N GLN A 22 5.98 -0.07 -10.04
CA GLN A 22 7.30 -0.69 -10.15
C GLN A 22 7.21 -2.09 -10.78
N GLU A 23 6.25 -2.90 -10.35
CA GLU A 23 6.04 -4.26 -10.87
C GLU A 23 5.64 -4.23 -12.35
N GLY A 24 4.67 -3.39 -12.72
CA GLY A 24 4.28 -3.27 -14.13
C GLY A 24 5.37 -2.67 -14.99
N LEU A 25 6.21 -1.77 -14.46
CA LEU A 25 7.40 -1.30 -15.19
C LEU A 25 8.44 -2.42 -15.34
N ALA A 26 8.60 -3.29 -14.35
CA ALA A 26 9.50 -4.44 -14.45
C ALA A 26 9.03 -5.45 -15.52
N VAL A 27 7.72 -5.67 -15.63
CA VAL A 27 7.13 -6.44 -16.73
C VAL A 27 7.36 -5.74 -18.07
N TYR A 28 7.11 -4.44 -18.16
CA TYR A 28 7.38 -3.64 -19.36
C TYR A 28 8.84 -3.76 -19.80
N ALA A 29 9.78 -3.62 -18.88
CA ALA A 29 11.21 -3.63 -19.14
C ALA A 29 11.76 -4.97 -19.68
N LYS A 30 11.06 -6.07 -19.38
CA LYS A 30 11.39 -7.42 -19.89
C LYS A 30 10.59 -7.80 -21.14
N SER A 31 9.70 -6.92 -21.60
CA SER A 31 8.76 -7.21 -22.67
C SER A 31 9.30 -6.78 -24.04
N ALA A 32 8.70 -7.34 -25.09
CA ALA A 32 8.94 -6.90 -26.46
C ALA A 32 8.34 -5.52 -26.78
N PHE A 33 7.62 -4.88 -25.85
CA PHE A 33 6.90 -3.61 -26.10
C PHE A 33 7.73 -2.35 -25.80
N VAL A 34 8.94 -2.50 -25.24
CA VAL A 34 9.85 -1.37 -24.95
C VAL A 34 10.08 -0.52 -26.20
N GLY A 35 9.88 0.79 -26.07
CA GLY A 35 10.07 1.77 -27.16
C GLY A 35 8.98 1.79 -28.24
N LYS A 36 7.92 0.99 -28.10
CA LYS A 36 6.85 0.88 -29.10
C LYS A 36 5.49 0.53 -28.50
N LEU A 37 5.20 1.00 -27.30
CA LEU A 37 3.96 0.64 -26.61
C LEU A 37 2.73 1.28 -27.24
N HIS A 38 2.88 2.39 -27.98
CA HIS A 38 1.79 2.97 -28.76
C HIS A 38 1.28 2.03 -29.85
N GLY A 39 -0.03 2.14 -30.12
CA GLY A 39 -0.73 1.39 -31.16
C GLY A 39 -1.58 0.28 -30.59
N ARG A 40 -2.76 0.06 -31.19
CA ARG A 40 -3.80 -0.84 -30.65
C ARG A 40 -3.28 -2.25 -30.35
N ASP A 41 -2.50 -2.83 -31.26
CA ASP A 41 -1.99 -4.20 -31.11
C ASP A 41 -0.96 -4.30 -29.99
N ASN A 42 -0.08 -3.30 -29.84
CA ASN A 42 0.90 -3.24 -28.76
C ASN A 42 0.23 -2.99 -27.40
N GLU A 43 -0.76 -2.11 -27.35
CA GLU A 43 -1.53 -1.82 -26.13
C GLU A 43 -2.33 -3.06 -25.66
N ILE A 44 -2.98 -3.78 -26.58
CA ILE A 44 -3.68 -5.04 -26.25
C ILE A 44 -2.68 -6.12 -25.86
N GLY A 45 -1.58 -6.25 -26.59
CA GLY A 45 -0.52 -7.22 -26.30
C GLY A 45 0.09 -7.03 -24.91
N PHE A 46 0.41 -5.78 -24.55
CA PHE A 46 0.97 -5.46 -23.24
C PHE A 46 -0.06 -5.64 -22.12
N MET A 47 -1.33 -5.28 -22.35
CA MET A 47 -2.41 -5.56 -21.39
C MET A 47 -2.54 -7.06 -21.12
N ASN A 48 -2.50 -7.89 -22.16
CA ASN A 48 -2.55 -9.35 -22.01
C ASN A 48 -1.33 -9.88 -21.24
N LEU A 49 -0.15 -9.30 -21.47
CA LEU A 49 1.05 -9.63 -20.70
C LEU A 49 0.88 -9.26 -19.23
N LEU A 50 0.43 -8.04 -18.91
CA LEU A 50 0.15 -7.64 -17.53
C LEU A 50 -0.86 -8.58 -16.85
N ASN A 51 -1.88 -9.02 -17.56
CA ASN A 51 -2.87 -9.96 -17.03
C ASN A 51 -2.26 -11.36 -16.79
N LYS A 52 -1.42 -11.83 -17.72
CA LYS A 52 -0.72 -13.11 -17.60
C LYS A 52 0.25 -13.12 -16.41
N GLU A 53 0.97 -12.02 -16.19
CA GLU A 53 1.90 -11.85 -15.07
C GLU A 53 1.19 -11.52 -13.74
N GLY A 54 -0.15 -11.54 -13.70
CA GLY A 54 -0.93 -11.25 -12.49
C GLY A 54 -0.92 -9.79 -12.05
N ILE A 55 -0.32 -8.89 -12.83
CA ILE A 55 -0.23 -7.46 -12.52
C ILE A 55 -1.59 -6.77 -12.65
N ILE A 56 -2.46 -7.23 -13.54
CA ILE A 56 -3.86 -6.77 -13.62
C ILE A 56 -4.81 -7.97 -13.66
N GLN A 57 -6.09 -7.73 -13.37
CA GLN A 57 -7.16 -8.70 -13.56
C GLN A 57 -8.10 -8.20 -14.65
N ASN A 58 -7.87 -8.64 -15.89
CA ASN A 58 -8.77 -8.40 -17.01
C ASN A 58 -9.54 -9.70 -17.30
N GLU A 59 -10.74 -9.84 -16.72
CA GLU A 59 -11.64 -10.94 -17.10
C GLU A 59 -12.03 -10.82 -18.58
N SER A 60 -12.21 -11.96 -19.24
CA SER A 60 -12.60 -12.01 -20.65
C SER A 60 -13.82 -11.11 -20.92
N GLY A 61 -13.67 -10.11 -21.79
CA GLY A 61 -14.71 -9.15 -22.15
C GLY A 61 -14.79 -7.85 -21.32
N LYS A 62 -13.94 -7.65 -20.28
CA LYS A 62 -13.95 -6.39 -19.48
C LYS A 62 -13.21 -5.22 -20.17
N ASP A 63 -12.04 -5.46 -20.76
CA ASP A 63 -11.33 -4.48 -21.59
C ASP A 63 -10.74 -5.15 -22.83
N GLU A 64 -11.32 -4.85 -23.98
CA GLU A 64 -10.86 -5.30 -25.31
C GLU A 64 -10.08 -4.21 -26.06
N SER A 65 -9.95 -3.02 -25.45
CA SER A 65 -9.48 -1.80 -26.10
C SER A 65 -8.03 -1.45 -25.76
N GLY A 66 -7.37 -2.21 -24.88
CA GLY A 66 -6.05 -1.86 -24.34
C GLY A 66 -6.08 -0.64 -23.41
N SER A 67 -7.24 -0.29 -22.82
CA SER A 67 -7.39 0.87 -21.93
C SER A 67 -6.48 0.77 -20.70
N HIS A 68 -6.31 -0.44 -20.14
CA HIS A 68 -5.37 -0.66 -19.05
C HIS A 68 -3.94 -0.29 -19.47
N ALA A 69 -3.42 -0.85 -20.57
CA ALA A 69 -2.06 -0.55 -21.04
C ALA A 69 -1.83 0.95 -21.26
N ARG A 70 -2.81 1.68 -21.82
CA ARG A 70 -2.74 3.14 -21.96
C ARG A 70 -2.58 3.88 -20.64
N LYS A 71 -3.32 3.45 -19.60
CA LYS A 71 -3.23 4.04 -18.26
C LYS A 71 -1.88 3.75 -17.61
N TRP A 72 -1.35 2.54 -17.77
CA TRP A 72 -0.02 2.17 -17.28
C TRP A 72 1.07 2.98 -17.98
N ARG A 73 1.04 3.05 -19.32
CA ARG A 73 1.96 3.88 -20.12
C ARG A 73 1.94 5.34 -19.67
N LEU A 74 0.75 5.92 -19.49
CA LEU A 74 0.59 7.28 -18.98
C LEU A 74 1.30 7.45 -17.63
N MET A 75 1.14 6.50 -16.72
CA MET A 75 1.77 6.58 -15.40
C MET A 75 3.29 6.38 -15.44
N PHE A 76 3.81 5.54 -16.34
CA PHE A 76 5.26 5.43 -16.57
C PHE A 76 5.83 6.75 -17.10
N ALA A 77 5.20 7.33 -18.12
CA ALA A 77 5.66 8.56 -18.77
C ALA A 77 5.60 9.76 -17.82
N LYS A 78 4.50 9.90 -17.08
CA LYS A 78 4.28 11.01 -16.15
C LYS A 78 5.24 11.03 -14.98
N ASN A 79 5.71 9.87 -14.54
CA ASN A 79 6.74 9.77 -13.50
C ASN A 79 8.18 9.77 -14.08
N GLY A 80 8.33 9.93 -15.40
CA GLY A 80 9.65 9.99 -16.05
C GLY A 80 10.37 8.64 -16.15
N TYR A 81 9.66 7.51 -15.98
CA TYR A 81 10.26 6.17 -16.04
C TYR A 81 10.43 5.65 -17.47
N ILE A 82 9.63 6.16 -18.40
CA ILE A 82 9.81 6.01 -19.84
C ILE A 82 9.78 7.39 -20.49
N PHE A 83 10.42 7.54 -21.64
CA PHE A 83 10.40 8.81 -22.35
C PHE A 83 8.97 9.14 -22.80
N PRO A 84 8.38 10.26 -22.36
CA PRO A 84 7.05 10.67 -22.76
C PRO A 84 7.03 11.05 -24.24
N GLN A 85 5.82 11.05 -24.80
CA GLN A 85 5.58 11.66 -26.10
C GLN A 85 5.70 13.18 -25.98
N VAL A 86 6.61 13.76 -26.75
CA VAL A 86 6.80 15.22 -26.86
C VAL A 86 5.88 15.77 -27.93
N SER A 87 5.10 16.80 -27.60
CA SER A 87 4.28 17.50 -28.59
C SER A 87 5.11 18.53 -29.36
N LYS A 88 4.73 18.81 -30.61
CA LYS A 88 5.44 19.76 -31.48
C LYS A 88 5.59 21.17 -30.89
N LYS A 89 4.68 21.59 -30.00
CA LYS A 89 4.76 22.90 -29.32
C LYS A 89 5.77 22.93 -28.18
N ASP A 90 6.11 21.76 -27.62
CA ASP A 90 6.94 21.65 -26.42
C ASP A 90 8.42 21.33 -26.77
N GLY A 91 8.70 20.78 -27.96
CA GLY A 91 10.05 20.58 -28.47
C GLY A 91 10.18 19.41 -29.46
N ASN A 92 11.41 18.92 -29.64
CA ASN A 92 11.69 17.73 -30.46
C ASN A 92 11.81 16.47 -29.58
N GLN A 93 11.30 15.34 -30.05
CA GLN A 93 11.38 14.05 -29.35
C GLN A 93 12.85 13.58 -29.21
N ASP A 94 13.66 13.78 -30.26
CA ASP A 94 15.05 13.32 -30.28
C ASP A 94 15.93 14.04 -29.24
N ASP A 95 15.54 15.25 -28.82
CA ASP A 95 16.24 16.02 -27.77
C ASP A 95 16.01 15.44 -26.36
N LEU A 96 15.01 14.58 -26.23
CA LEU A 96 14.64 13.94 -24.96
C LEU A 96 15.05 12.47 -24.95
N GLY A 97 14.68 11.71 -25.99
CA GLY A 97 14.94 10.27 -26.11
C GLY A 97 13.84 9.57 -26.91
N ALA A 98 14.10 8.33 -27.31
CA ALA A 98 13.13 7.53 -28.07
C ALA A 98 11.85 7.30 -27.26
N MET A 99 10.70 7.68 -27.82
CA MET A 99 9.40 7.56 -27.17
C MET A 99 9.15 6.15 -26.63
N ASP A 100 8.59 6.06 -25.44
CA ASP A 100 8.32 4.81 -24.69
C ASP A 100 9.57 4.00 -24.29
N ASP A 101 10.79 4.39 -24.64
CA ASP A 101 11.99 3.71 -24.16
C ASP A 101 12.26 4.02 -22.67
N ILE A 102 12.94 3.12 -21.98
CA ILE A 102 13.21 3.25 -20.54
C ILE A 102 14.27 4.32 -20.31
N THR A 103 13.93 5.32 -19.51
CA THR A 103 14.82 6.43 -19.19
C THR A 103 15.93 6.00 -18.22
N PRO A 104 17.01 6.78 -18.08
CA PRO A 104 17.97 6.59 -16.99
C PRO A 104 17.28 6.51 -15.61
N PHE A 105 16.30 7.39 -15.37
CA PHE A 105 15.56 7.38 -14.11
C PHE A 105 14.67 6.15 -13.93
N GLY A 106 14.04 5.65 -14.99
CA GLY A 106 13.29 4.40 -14.97
C GLY A 106 14.17 3.20 -14.63
N ARG A 107 15.42 3.18 -15.09
CA ARG A 107 16.40 2.15 -14.69
C ARG A 107 16.78 2.26 -13.22
N THR A 108 16.93 3.47 -12.68
CA THR A 108 17.13 3.69 -11.23
C THR A 108 15.94 3.18 -10.44
N PHE A 109 14.71 3.50 -10.87
CA PHE A 109 13.49 3.02 -10.22
C PHE A 109 13.36 1.50 -10.22
N LEU A 110 13.77 0.81 -11.30
CA LEU A 110 13.79 -0.66 -11.36
C LEU A 110 14.84 -1.29 -10.45
N LYS A 111 15.91 -0.57 -10.11
CA LYS A 111 16.98 -1.04 -9.20
C LYS A 111 16.68 -0.76 -7.73
N ALA A 112 15.69 0.09 -7.42
CA ALA A 112 15.30 0.40 -6.06
C ALA A 112 14.70 -0.84 -5.39
N ASP A 113 15.43 -1.42 -4.45
CA ASP A 113 15.11 -2.68 -3.77
C ASP A 113 14.49 -2.46 -2.38
N THR A 114 14.65 -1.27 -1.79
CA THR A 114 14.02 -0.85 -0.54
C THR A 114 12.80 0.06 -0.76
N PHE A 115 11.84 0.05 0.17
CA PHE A 115 10.66 0.92 0.10
C PHE A 115 11.02 2.42 0.17
N PRO A 116 11.93 2.87 1.05
CA PRO A 116 12.40 4.26 1.03
C PRO A 116 13.01 4.70 -0.31
N ALA A 117 13.78 3.84 -0.98
CA ALA A 117 14.35 4.14 -2.30
C ALA A 117 13.26 4.29 -3.38
N VAL A 118 12.21 3.46 -3.32
CA VAL A 118 11.03 3.58 -4.18
C VAL A 118 10.29 4.89 -3.91
N GLN A 119 10.07 5.25 -2.64
CA GLN A 119 9.43 6.52 -2.25
C GLN A 119 10.22 7.73 -2.75
N GLU A 120 11.56 7.70 -2.65
CA GLU A 120 12.42 8.77 -3.13
C GLU A 120 12.27 8.98 -4.65
N CYS A 121 12.12 7.91 -5.43
CA CYS A 121 11.86 8.03 -6.86
C CYS A 121 10.52 8.72 -7.14
N PHE A 122 9.46 8.38 -6.40
CA PHE A 122 8.18 9.10 -6.52
C PHE A 122 8.30 10.55 -6.07
N LEU A 123 9.05 10.83 -5.00
CA LEU A 123 9.29 12.20 -4.53
C LEU A 123 9.99 13.05 -5.58
N ARG A 124 11.07 12.53 -6.19
CA ARG A 124 11.78 13.16 -7.32
C ARG A 124 10.80 13.48 -8.44
N ALA A 125 10.05 12.49 -8.91
CA ALA A 125 9.08 12.67 -10.00
C ALA A 125 7.99 13.71 -9.69
N MET A 126 7.38 13.61 -8.50
CA MET A 126 6.27 14.47 -8.11
C MET A 126 6.71 15.89 -7.77
N SER A 127 7.98 16.11 -7.44
CA SER A 127 8.53 17.45 -7.18
C SER A 127 8.68 18.30 -8.44
N VAL A 128 8.62 17.69 -9.64
CA VAL A 128 8.79 18.41 -10.91
C VAL A 128 7.54 19.21 -11.26
N GLU A 129 7.75 20.46 -11.66
CA GLU A 129 6.70 21.40 -12.04
C GLU A 129 6.26 21.17 -13.49
N GLN A 130 5.48 20.11 -13.71
CA GLN A 130 5.01 19.68 -15.04
C GLN A 130 3.49 19.82 -15.24
N PHE A 131 2.74 20.24 -14.22
CA PHE A 131 1.29 20.37 -14.30
C PHE A 131 0.92 21.74 -14.85
N GLU A 132 0.24 21.75 -16.00
CA GLU A 132 -0.15 22.99 -16.68
C GLU A 132 -1.14 23.81 -15.84
N MET A 133 -0.83 25.10 -15.68
CA MET A 133 -1.69 26.08 -15.01
C MET A 133 -2.84 26.53 -15.91
N PRO A 134 -3.90 27.18 -15.37
CA PRO A 134 -5.01 27.67 -16.18
C PRO A 134 -4.62 28.63 -17.31
N ASP A 135 -3.50 29.35 -17.18
CA ASP A 135 -2.94 30.25 -18.20
C ASP A 135 -2.32 29.52 -19.41
N LYS A 136 -2.09 28.20 -19.30
CA LYS A 136 -1.46 27.33 -20.30
C LYS A 136 -0.01 27.71 -20.67
N THR A 137 0.63 28.54 -19.87
CA THR A 137 2.01 29.01 -20.11
C THR A 137 2.93 28.74 -18.92
N THR A 138 2.37 28.56 -17.73
CA THR A 138 3.11 28.22 -16.53
C THR A 138 2.77 26.81 -16.03
N TYR A 139 3.65 26.27 -15.18
CA TYR A 139 3.54 24.92 -14.64
C TYR A 139 3.77 24.92 -13.13
N PHE A 140 3.23 23.92 -12.44
CA PHE A 140 3.46 23.73 -11.01
C PHE A 140 3.58 22.24 -10.64
N SER A 141 3.92 21.99 -9.39
CA SER A 141 3.89 20.66 -8.77
C SER A 141 2.76 20.60 -7.74
N PRO A 142 1.75 19.72 -7.90
CA PRO A 142 0.73 19.51 -6.88
C PRO A 142 1.29 19.08 -5.52
N LEU A 143 2.39 18.31 -5.51
CA LEU A 143 3.08 17.94 -4.29
C LEU A 143 3.59 19.18 -3.55
N ARG A 144 4.33 20.06 -4.23
CA ARG A 144 4.91 21.28 -3.64
C ARG A 144 3.84 22.26 -3.17
N TRP A 145 2.78 22.41 -3.96
CA TRP A 145 1.61 23.20 -3.59
C TRP A 145 0.94 22.66 -2.33
N MET A 146 0.79 21.33 -2.22
CA MET A 146 0.16 20.72 -1.06
C MET A 146 0.99 20.88 0.21
N LEU A 147 2.33 20.74 0.11
CA LEU A 147 3.24 21.02 1.23
C LEU A 147 3.09 22.48 1.71
N ALA A 148 3.01 23.44 0.78
CA ALA A 148 2.82 24.85 1.13
C ALA A 148 1.51 25.11 1.90
N ILE A 149 0.37 24.54 1.45
CA ILE A 149 -0.91 24.66 2.16
C ILE A 149 -0.84 24.05 3.56
N MET A 150 -0.25 22.86 3.69
CA MET A 150 -0.23 22.14 4.97
C MET A 150 0.73 22.76 6.00
N LEU A 151 1.84 23.34 5.55
CA LEU A 151 2.74 24.12 6.42
C LEU A 151 2.09 25.45 6.86
N GLU A 152 1.35 26.13 5.99
CA GLU A 152 0.61 27.33 6.38
C GLU A 152 -0.56 27.00 7.32
N LEU A 153 -1.20 25.83 7.18
CA LEU A 153 -2.16 25.31 8.17
C LEU A 153 -1.50 25.09 9.53
N GLU A 154 -0.31 24.50 9.56
CA GLU A 154 0.43 24.26 10.79
C GLU A 154 0.81 25.57 11.47
N LYS A 155 1.31 26.55 10.74
CA LYS A 155 1.61 27.89 11.27
C LYS A 155 0.41 28.53 11.98
N ARG A 156 -0.83 28.26 11.51
CA ARG A 156 -2.07 28.83 12.08
C ARG A 156 -2.71 27.94 13.14
N THR A 157 -2.42 26.64 13.19
CA THR A 157 -3.16 25.69 14.04
C THR A 157 -2.31 24.75 14.89
N GLY A 158 -0.99 24.73 14.68
CA GLY A 158 -0.07 23.78 15.28
C GLY A 158 -0.10 22.38 14.66
N SER A 159 -0.81 22.20 13.53
CA SER A 159 -0.94 20.89 12.87
C SER A 159 -0.99 21.00 11.35
N THR A 160 -0.27 20.10 10.67
CA THR A 160 -0.31 19.96 9.20
C THR A 160 -1.54 19.17 8.73
N GLU A 161 -2.38 18.67 9.64
CA GLU A 161 -3.49 17.78 9.32
C GLU A 161 -4.52 18.44 8.39
N MET A 162 -4.91 17.69 7.36
CA MET A 162 -5.95 18.03 6.41
C MET A 162 -6.91 16.86 6.25
N SER A 163 -8.18 17.05 6.60
CA SER A 163 -9.22 16.03 6.44
C SER A 163 -9.54 15.79 4.96
N ARG A 164 -10.19 14.66 4.67
CA ARG A 164 -10.59 14.31 3.29
C ARG A 164 -11.43 15.39 2.62
N ILE A 165 -12.39 15.96 3.36
CA ILE A 165 -13.31 16.96 2.79
C ILE A 165 -12.59 18.28 2.52
N GLU A 166 -11.63 18.67 3.37
CA GLU A 166 -10.77 19.83 3.15
C GLU A 166 -9.90 19.63 1.91
N PHE A 167 -9.28 18.45 1.78
CA PHE A 167 -8.51 18.09 0.59
C PHE A 167 -9.36 18.08 -0.68
N ALA A 168 -10.56 17.50 -0.61
CA ALA A 168 -11.47 17.40 -1.75
C ALA A 168 -11.93 18.78 -2.22
N LEU A 169 -12.25 19.70 -1.30
CA LEU A 169 -12.82 21.00 -1.66
C LEU A 169 -11.77 22.07 -1.98
N TRP A 170 -10.60 22.00 -1.34
CA TRP A 170 -9.58 23.06 -1.36
C TRP A 170 -8.15 22.58 -1.58
N GLY A 171 -7.84 21.29 -1.37
CA GLY A 171 -6.53 20.73 -1.69
C GLY A 171 -6.38 20.50 -3.20
N HIS A 172 -7.12 19.53 -3.74
CA HIS A 172 -6.95 19.12 -5.14
C HIS A 172 -7.67 19.95 -6.21
N THR A 173 -8.38 20.99 -5.77
CA THR A 173 -9.14 21.93 -6.60
C THR A 173 -8.45 23.28 -6.73
N THR A 174 -7.34 23.50 -6.01
CA THR A 174 -6.57 24.75 -6.02
C THR A 174 -5.17 24.51 -6.58
N ASN A 175 -4.50 25.60 -6.93
CA ASN A 175 -3.16 25.64 -7.49
C ASN A 175 -2.56 27.05 -7.21
N PRO A 176 -1.30 27.31 -7.60
CA PRO A 176 -0.64 28.62 -7.41
C PRO A 176 -1.33 29.87 -8.00
N SER A 177 -2.43 29.75 -8.75
CA SER A 177 -3.23 30.91 -9.16
C SER A 177 -4.08 31.47 -8.02
N TYR A 178 -4.21 30.72 -6.92
CA TYR A 178 -4.91 31.13 -5.72
C TYR A 178 -3.91 31.71 -4.72
N ASP A 179 -4.35 32.69 -3.94
CA ASP A 179 -3.59 33.14 -2.77
C ASP A 179 -3.55 32.04 -1.71
N LEU A 180 -2.34 31.69 -1.25
CA LEU A 180 -2.13 30.62 -0.27
C LEU A 180 -2.88 30.89 1.03
N SER A 181 -2.84 32.15 1.51
CA SER A 181 -3.51 32.54 2.75
C SER A 181 -5.03 32.42 2.63
N GLU A 182 -5.60 32.84 1.49
CA GLU A 182 -7.03 32.70 1.23
C GLU A 182 -7.45 31.22 1.23
N VAL A 183 -6.70 30.35 0.55
CA VAL A 183 -7.01 28.90 0.52
C VAL A 183 -7.04 28.32 1.93
N VAL A 184 -6.06 28.67 2.76
CA VAL A 184 -6.00 28.22 4.16
C VAL A 184 -7.16 28.81 4.97
N ASP A 185 -7.54 30.07 4.76
CA ASP A 185 -8.71 30.66 5.42
C ASP A 185 -10.01 29.95 5.05
N ARG A 186 -10.17 29.52 3.80
CA ARG A 186 -11.32 28.71 3.36
C ARG A 186 -11.34 27.34 4.04
N ILE A 187 -10.19 26.69 4.17
CA ILE A 187 -10.05 25.41 4.88
C ILE A 187 -10.42 25.57 6.36
N LEU A 188 -9.86 26.57 7.05
CA LEU A 188 -10.15 26.81 8.47
C LEU A 188 -11.61 27.24 8.70
N ASN A 189 -12.20 28.00 7.78
CA ASN A 189 -13.61 28.33 7.80
C ASN A 189 -14.49 27.08 7.66
N LEU A 190 -14.18 26.21 6.68
CA LEU A 190 -14.84 24.92 6.49
C LEU A 190 -14.77 24.07 7.76
N ARG A 191 -13.57 23.94 8.34
CA ARG A 191 -13.32 23.19 9.59
C ARG A 191 -14.20 23.69 10.73
N LYS A 192 -14.26 25.01 10.94
CA LYS A 192 -15.10 25.65 11.98
C LYS A 192 -16.59 25.43 11.76
N ARG A 193 -17.08 25.53 10.52
CA ARG A 193 -18.50 25.30 10.20
C ARG A 193 -18.87 23.83 10.32
N ARG A 194 -18.00 22.92 9.85
CA ARG A 194 -18.19 21.47 9.94
C ARG A 194 -18.27 20.99 11.39
N ALA A 195 -17.42 21.52 12.26
CA ALA A 195 -17.43 21.18 13.69
C ALA A 195 -18.73 21.55 14.40
N LYS A 196 -19.44 22.58 13.93
CA LYS A 196 -20.75 23.02 14.46
C LYS A 196 -21.95 22.36 13.78
N ALA A 197 -21.72 21.59 12.71
CA ALA A 197 -22.80 21.01 11.93
C ALA A 197 -23.46 19.86 12.72
N PRO A 198 -24.81 19.81 12.80
CA PRO A 198 -25.52 18.74 13.50
C PRO A 198 -25.40 17.39 12.78
N ALA A 199 -25.18 17.40 11.46
CA ALA A 199 -25.00 16.21 10.64
C ALA A 199 -23.88 16.45 9.61
N LYS A 200 -22.70 15.88 9.85
CA LYS A 200 -21.51 16.07 9.02
C LYS A 200 -21.74 15.60 7.59
N ARG A 201 -22.43 14.47 7.38
CA ARG A 201 -22.69 13.94 6.02
C ARG A 201 -23.51 14.89 5.15
N THR A 202 -24.56 15.47 5.72
CA THR A 202 -25.42 16.44 5.02
C THR A 202 -24.65 17.73 4.75
N PHE A 203 -23.85 18.19 5.72
CA PHE A 203 -22.97 19.33 5.56
C PHE A 203 -21.96 19.12 4.42
N ASP A 204 -21.20 18.02 4.44
CA ASP A 204 -20.18 17.72 3.43
C ASP A 204 -20.81 17.63 2.02
N LYS A 205 -21.99 17.01 1.89
CA LYS A 205 -22.73 16.95 0.62
C LYS A 205 -23.11 18.34 0.09
N ASN A 206 -23.53 19.23 0.98
CA ASN A 206 -23.90 20.60 0.60
C ASN A 206 -22.66 21.41 0.19
N GLU A 207 -21.55 21.27 0.90
CA GLU A 207 -20.30 21.95 0.54
C GLU A 207 -19.76 21.48 -0.82
N ILE A 208 -19.84 20.18 -1.12
CA ILE A 208 -19.49 19.65 -2.45
C ILE A 208 -20.42 20.21 -3.52
N LYS A 209 -21.73 20.29 -3.25
CA LYS A 209 -22.70 20.86 -4.20
C LYS A 209 -22.40 22.33 -4.49
N GLU A 210 -22.10 23.12 -3.45
CA GLU A 210 -21.76 24.54 -3.58
C GLU A 210 -20.45 24.74 -4.35
N ARG A 211 -19.38 24.03 -3.96
CA ARG A 211 -18.09 24.06 -4.67
C ARG A 211 -18.24 23.56 -6.11
N GLY A 212 -19.09 22.57 -6.32
CA GLY A 212 -19.41 22.00 -7.63
C GLY A 212 -20.08 22.96 -8.61
N LYS A 213 -20.64 24.10 -8.16
CA LYS A 213 -21.14 25.16 -9.07
C LYS A 213 -20.04 25.74 -9.96
N HIS A 214 -18.79 25.65 -9.52
CA HIS A 214 -17.60 26.12 -10.22
C HIS A 214 -16.88 25.00 -10.98
N TYR A 215 -17.48 23.81 -11.10
CA TYR A 215 -16.86 22.64 -11.73
C TYR A 215 -17.74 22.07 -12.83
N ASP A 216 -17.17 21.91 -14.03
CA ASP A 216 -17.89 21.53 -15.24
C ASP A 216 -18.06 20.01 -15.42
N LYS A 217 -17.64 19.19 -14.44
CA LYS A 217 -17.79 17.72 -14.47
C LYS A 217 -18.57 17.19 -13.26
N LYS A 218 -18.69 15.86 -13.18
CA LYS A 218 -19.46 15.16 -12.13
C LYS A 218 -18.96 15.51 -10.73
N ALA A 219 -19.88 15.87 -9.83
CA ALA A 219 -19.57 16.18 -8.43
C ALA A 219 -18.85 15.03 -7.69
N ASP A 220 -19.11 13.78 -8.06
CA ASP A 220 -18.46 12.60 -7.45
C ASP A 220 -16.93 12.62 -7.61
N ASN A 221 -16.43 13.31 -8.65
CA ASN A 221 -14.99 13.46 -8.90
C ASN A 221 -14.23 14.10 -7.72
N PHE A 222 -14.88 14.96 -6.92
CA PHE A 222 -14.27 15.54 -5.72
C PHE A 222 -13.82 14.45 -4.75
N LEU A 223 -14.63 13.41 -4.56
CA LEU A 223 -14.32 12.33 -3.62
C LEU A 223 -13.52 11.20 -4.28
N ASP A 224 -13.82 10.86 -5.54
CA ASP A 224 -13.14 9.79 -6.27
C ASP A 224 -11.68 10.12 -6.56
N TYR A 225 -11.40 11.35 -6.99
CA TYR A 225 -10.04 11.77 -7.28
C TYR A 225 -9.27 12.13 -6.01
N SER A 226 -9.98 12.50 -4.93
CA SER A 226 -9.35 12.77 -3.63
C SER A 226 -8.63 11.54 -3.10
N ASP A 227 -9.29 10.38 -3.07
CA ASP A 227 -8.68 9.13 -2.57
C ASP A 227 -7.44 8.74 -3.37
N MET A 228 -7.58 8.73 -4.69
CA MET A 228 -6.48 8.44 -5.62
C MET A 228 -5.31 9.42 -5.45
N ASN A 229 -5.56 10.72 -5.42
CA ASN A 229 -4.50 11.70 -5.25
C ASN A 229 -3.79 11.55 -3.90
N MET A 230 -4.53 11.33 -2.82
CA MET A 230 -3.93 11.11 -1.49
C MET A 230 -3.06 9.84 -1.46
N ARG A 231 -3.47 8.73 -2.12
CA ARG A 231 -2.60 7.54 -2.29
C ARG A 231 -1.29 7.87 -3.00
N TYR A 232 -1.36 8.64 -4.09
CA TYR A 232 -0.19 9.04 -4.85
C TYR A 232 0.72 10.02 -4.08
N LEU A 233 0.14 11.00 -3.38
CA LEU A 233 0.93 11.89 -2.52
C LEU A 233 1.65 11.11 -1.42
N ARG A 234 0.98 10.15 -0.77
CA ARG A 234 1.58 9.31 0.27
C ARG A 234 2.74 8.45 -0.23
N ILE A 235 2.70 7.93 -1.47
CA ILE A 235 3.82 7.11 -1.98
C ILE A 235 5.12 7.90 -2.17
N SER A 236 5.07 9.24 -2.21
CA SER A 236 6.29 10.06 -2.16
C SER A 236 7.03 9.96 -0.82
N GLY A 237 6.37 9.40 0.20
CA GLY A 237 6.86 9.32 1.56
C GLY A 237 6.81 10.63 2.34
N MET A 238 6.30 11.73 1.75
CA MET A 238 6.17 13.04 2.43
C MET A 238 4.89 13.16 3.26
N PHE A 239 3.88 12.36 2.95
CA PHE A 239 2.58 12.39 3.60
C PHE A 239 2.23 11.03 4.17
N GLN A 240 1.52 11.04 5.28
CA GLN A 240 0.88 9.88 5.91
C GLN A 240 -0.61 10.17 6.11
N ARG A 241 -1.41 9.13 6.30
CA ARG A 241 -2.84 9.19 6.60
C ARG A 241 -3.06 9.70 8.01
N LYS A 242 -4.11 10.51 8.15
CA LYS A 242 -4.69 10.91 9.44
C LYS A 242 -6.20 10.75 9.36
N GLY A 243 -6.75 9.72 10.00
CA GLY A 243 -8.16 9.35 9.82
C GLY A 243 -8.46 9.07 8.33
N ARG A 244 -9.37 9.83 7.72
CA ARG A 244 -9.62 9.79 6.26
C ARG A 244 -8.83 10.84 5.47
N GLY A 245 -8.09 11.71 6.14
CA GLY A 245 -7.27 12.77 5.56
C GLY A 245 -5.80 12.41 5.47
N ILE A 246 -4.97 13.45 5.33
CA ILE A 246 -3.51 13.36 5.22
C ILE A 246 -2.83 14.36 6.16
N MET A 247 -1.60 14.06 6.54
CA MET A 247 -0.70 14.95 7.28
C MET A 247 0.73 14.80 6.73
N ILE A 248 1.58 15.80 6.95
CA ILE A 248 3.01 15.68 6.63
C ILE A 248 3.63 14.67 7.61
N VAL A 249 4.48 13.77 7.11
CA VAL A 249 5.24 12.84 7.97
C VAL A 249 6.13 13.67 8.89
N PRO A 250 5.99 13.59 10.23
CA PRO A 250 6.76 14.43 11.15
C PRO A 250 8.27 14.34 10.93
N ALA A 251 8.78 13.13 10.66
CA ALA A 251 10.18 12.89 10.39
C ALA A 251 10.73 13.55 9.11
N LYS A 252 9.84 13.99 8.21
CA LYS A 252 10.22 14.67 6.96
C LYS A 252 9.76 16.13 6.93
N HIS A 253 9.40 16.69 8.08
CA HIS A 253 8.93 18.07 8.18
C HIS A 253 9.93 19.07 7.61
N LEU A 254 11.20 19.01 8.02
CA LEU A 254 12.23 19.90 7.49
C LEU A 254 12.42 19.76 5.96
N LEU A 255 12.30 18.54 5.42
CA LEU A 255 12.34 18.32 3.97
C LEU A 255 11.09 18.91 3.28
N ALA A 256 9.92 18.83 3.93
CA ALA A 256 8.70 19.45 3.44
C ALA A 256 8.85 20.97 3.31
N GLU A 257 9.46 21.63 4.29
CA GLU A 257 9.76 23.08 4.22
C GLU A 257 10.66 23.42 3.03
N LYS A 258 11.68 22.60 2.76
CA LYS A 258 12.60 22.82 1.62
C LYS A 258 11.96 22.56 0.26
N LEU A 259 10.92 21.73 0.20
CA LEU A 259 10.22 21.38 -1.03
C LEU A 259 9.00 22.25 -1.32
N ALA A 260 8.37 22.80 -0.27
CA ALA A 260 7.17 23.61 -0.39
C ALA A 260 7.39 24.80 -1.33
N LYS A 261 6.43 24.99 -2.25
CA LYS A 261 6.43 26.09 -3.21
C LYS A 261 5.00 26.44 -3.57
N ASP A 262 4.68 27.72 -3.46
CA ASP A 262 3.37 28.30 -3.70
C ASP A 262 3.27 29.07 -5.03
N THR A 263 4.34 29.10 -5.81
CA THR A 263 4.45 29.81 -7.10
C THR A 263 4.57 28.83 -8.28
N ALA A 264 4.02 29.22 -9.42
CA ALA A 264 4.22 28.52 -10.68
C ALA A 264 5.57 28.89 -11.33
N THR A 265 6.07 28.03 -12.22
CA THR A 265 7.26 28.28 -13.03
C THR A 265 6.89 28.58 -14.48
N SER A 266 7.63 29.48 -15.11
CA SER A 266 7.58 29.76 -16.56
C SER A 266 8.62 28.96 -17.36
N GLU A 267 9.35 28.06 -16.70
CA GLU A 267 10.31 27.18 -17.35
C GLU A 267 9.64 26.30 -18.41
N PRO A 268 10.27 26.08 -19.58
CA PRO A 268 9.68 25.24 -20.63
C PRO A 268 9.44 23.80 -20.16
N LEU A 269 8.31 23.21 -20.57
CA LEU A 269 7.95 21.83 -20.23
C LEU A 269 9.03 20.81 -20.61
N MET A 270 9.76 21.05 -21.70
CA MET A 270 10.89 20.20 -22.09
C MET A 270 11.98 20.11 -21.02
N LYS A 271 12.22 21.17 -20.26
CA LYS A 271 13.18 21.15 -19.14
C LYS A 271 12.68 20.24 -18.02
N ALA A 272 11.38 20.31 -17.71
CA ALA A 272 10.74 19.39 -16.76
C ALA A 272 10.84 17.93 -17.23
N TYR A 273 10.63 17.64 -18.52
CA TYR A 273 10.79 16.30 -19.07
C TYR A 273 12.23 15.78 -18.96
N LYS A 274 13.24 16.62 -19.26
CA LYS A 274 14.65 16.24 -19.10
C LYS A 274 14.99 15.95 -17.65
N GLN A 275 14.49 16.76 -16.71
CA GLN A 275 14.66 16.51 -15.27
C GLN A 275 13.97 15.21 -14.83
N LEU A 276 12.73 14.97 -15.26
CA LEU A 276 12.01 13.73 -14.97
C LEU A 276 12.75 12.50 -15.46
N CYS A 277 13.20 12.50 -16.72
CA CYS A 277 13.83 11.33 -17.35
C CYS A 277 15.24 11.05 -16.79
N SER A 278 15.92 12.05 -16.23
CA SER A 278 17.23 11.88 -15.59
C SER A 278 17.16 11.65 -14.07
N GLY A 279 16.02 11.97 -13.45
CA GLY A 279 15.84 11.98 -12.01
C GLY A 279 16.01 13.40 -11.48
N ALA A 280 14.90 14.00 -11.08
CA ALA A 280 14.90 15.40 -10.64
C ALA A 280 15.74 15.58 -9.37
N PRO A 281 16.47 16.70 -9.23
CA PRO A 281 17.23 16.98 -8.02
C PRO A 281 16.28 17.21 -6.84
N LEU A 282 16.66 16.70 -5.68
CA LEU A 282 16.03 16.99 -4.40
C LEU A 282 16.91 17.89 -3.54
N PRO A 283 16.35 18.58 -2.54
CA PRO A 283 17.15 19.31 -1.56
C PRO A 283 18.23 18.45 -0.91
N THR A 284 17.98 17.15 -0.75
CA THR A 284 18.91 16.14 -0.21
C THR A 284 20.13 15.85 -1.09
N ASP A 285 20.17 16.34 -2.34
CA ASP A 285 21.34 16.19 -3.21
C ASP A 285 22.39 17.29 -2.91
N ASN A 286 22.03 18.32 -2.16
CA ASN A 286 22.97 19.30 -1.62
C ASN A 286 23.51 18.81 -0.28
N ILE A 287 24.84 18.81 -0.13
CA ILE A 287 25.51 18.27 1.06
C ILE A 287 25.12 18.97 2.37
N ASP A 288 24.99 20.30 2.37
CA ASP A 288 24.69 21.07 3.57
C ASP A 288 23.25 20.81 4.03
N VAL A 289 22.32 20.76 3.07
CA VAL A 289 20.92 20.42 3.33
C VAL A 289 20.80 18.96 3.81
N ALA A 290 21.51 18.03 3.17
CA ALA A 290 21.53 16.62 3.57
C ALA A 290 22.05 16.45 5.01
N LYS A 291 23.14 17.12 5.38
CA LYS A 291 23.68 17.13 6.76
C LYS A 291 22.65 17.68 7.75
N THR A 292 22.00 18.80 7.42
CA THR A 292 20.97 19.40 8.27
C THR A 292 19.81 18.43 8.51
N LEU A 293 19.34 17.76 7.45
CA LEU A 293 18.26 16.76 7.54
C LEU A 293 18.66 15.54 8.35
N LEU A 294 19.91 15.07 8.22
CA LEU A 294 20.41 13.95 9.02
C LEU A 294 20.47 14.30 10.50
N GLU A 295 20.96 15.49 10.86
CA GLU A 295 21.01 15.94 12.26
C GLU A 295 19.62 16.12 12.87
N ASP A 296 18.66 16.62 12.10
CA ASP A 296 17.26 16.68 12.55
C ASP A 296 16.70 15.27 12.83
N LEU A 297 16.95 14.31 11.94
CA LEU A 297 16.51 12.93 12.14
C LEU A 297 17.18 12.28 13.37
N LYS A 298 18.48 12.51 13.59
CA LYS A 298 19.19 12.07 14.80
C LYS A 298 18.59 12.66 16.08
N LYS A 299 18.17 13.92 16.04
CA LYS A 299 17.50 14.58 17.16
C LYS A 299 16.17 13.89 17.48
N GLN A 300 15.34 13.63 16.47
CA GLN A 300 14.08 12.92 16.63
C GLN A 300 14.28 11.50 17.19
N MET A 301 15.30 10.77 16.72
CA MET A 301 15.67 9.46 17.27
C MET A 301 15.99 9.54 18.76
N LYS A 302 16.76 10.54 19.17
CA LYS A 302 17.14 10.77 20.56
C LYS A 302 15.95 11.10 21.45
N GLU A 303 15.05 11.97 20.97
CA GLU A 303 13.81 12.35 21.67
C GLU A 303 12.87 11.15 21.89
N ARG A 304 12.88 10.20 20.94
CA ARG A 304 12.11 8.95 21.02
C ARG A 304 12.86 7.80 21.71
N HIS A 305 14.07 8.04 22.21
CA HIS A 305 14.94 7.02 22.83
C HIS A 305 15.24 5.81 21.92
N ILE A 306 15.33 6.03 20.61
CA ILE A 306 15.64 5.00 19.62
C ILE A 306 17.16 4.89 19.44
N VAL A 307 17.67 3.68 19.56
CA VAL A 307 19.09 3.36 19.33
C VAL A 307 19.33 3.13 17.85
N TYR A 308 20.41 3.67 17.31
CA TYR A 308 20.83 3.50 15.93
C TYR A 308 22.36 3.51 15.80
N ASP A 309 22.87 2.93 14.72
CA ASP A 309 24.29 2.98 14.36
C ASP A 309 24.45 3.31 12.87
N ILE A 310 25.24 4.34 12.60
CA ILE A 310 25.66 4.80 11.27
C ILE A 310 27.15 5.16 11.26
N SER A 311 27.91 4.69 12.26
CA SER A 311 29.33 5.01 12.43
C SER A 311 30.23 4.39 11.36
N ASP A 312 29.71 3.42 10.61
CA ASP A 312 30.38 2.78 9.47
C ASP A 312 30.39 3.65 8.20
N LEU A 313 29.65 4.76 8.17
CA LEU A 313 29.52 5.63 7.01
C LEU A 313 30.40 6.90 7.13
N PRO A 314 31.18 7.28 6.10
CA PRO A 314 32.02 8.49 6.13
C PRO A 314 31.24 9.81 6.22
N LEU A 315 30.05 9.88 5.61
CA LEU A 315 29.16 11.06 5.56
C LEU A 315 29.78 12.29 4.86
N ASP A 316 30.73 12.07 3.94
CA ASP A 316 31.44 13.14 3.22
C ASP A 316 30.72 13.56 1.93
N THR A 317 29.85 12.72 1.40
CA THR A 317 29.09 12.97 0.17
C THR A 317 27.58 12.98 0.43
N PRO A 318 26.77 13.68 -0.39
CA PRO A 318 25.31 13.61 -0.31
C PRO A 318 24.78 12.17 -0.40
N ALA A 319 25.42 11.31 -1.21
CA ALA A 319 25.02 9.92 -1.36
C ALA A 319 25.19 9.13 -0.03
N GLU A 320 26.35 9.25 0.62
CA GLU A 320 26.61 8.59 1.91
C GLU A 320 25.68 9.10 3.01
N ILE A 321 25.43 10.42 3.05
CA ILE A 321 24.50 11.02 4.00
C ILE A 321 23.08 10.52 3.76
N ASN A 322 22.66 10.39 2.50
CA ASN A 322 21.34 9.85 2.17
C ASN A 322 21.21 8.36 2.52
N ILE A 323 22.27 7.56 2.35
CA ILE A 323 22.30 6.17 2.84
C ILE A 323 22.11 6.13 4.36
N ALA A 324 22.83 6.97 5.10
CA ALA A 324 22.69 7.06 6.55
C ALA A 324 21.25 7.46 6.95
N ARG A 325 20.69 8.48 6.30
CA ARG A 325 19.30 8.91 6.51
C ARG A 325 18.31 7.78 6.24
N GLN A 326 18.46 7.06 5.13
CA GLN A 326 17.58 5.93 4.80
C GLN A 326 17.66 4.81 5.84
N ARG A 327 18.84 4.50 6.39
CA ARG A 327 18.98 3.52 7.50
C ARG A 327 18.28 3.99 8.78
N LEU A 328 18.38 5.27 9.10
CA LEU A 328 17.65 5.84 10.23
C LEU A 328 16.14 5.80 9.97
N GLU A 329 15.66 6.18 8.79
CA GLU A 329 14.24 6.09 8.43
C GLU A 329 13.70 4.65 8.52
N ASP A 330 14.47 3.65 8.09
CA ASP A 330 14.11 2.23 8.23
C ASP A 330 14.01 1.81 9.71
N THR A 331 14.96 2.26 10.54
CA THR A 331 14.93 2.02 12.00
C THR A 331 13.70 2.68 12.63
N LEU A 332 13.34 3.89 12.20
CA LEU A 332 12.15 4.59 12.65
C LEU A 332 10.88 3.83 12.28
N ALA A 333 10.76 3.42 11.01
CA ALA A 333 9.63 2.70 10.48
C ALA A 333 9.42 1.35 11.21
N LYS A 334 10.49 0.60 11.45
CA LYS A 334 10.45 -0.64 12.26
C LYS A 334 10.03 -0.38 13.70
N THR A 335 10.46 0.72 14.30
CA THR A 335 10.03 1.12 15.65
C THR A 335 8.54 1.47 15.67
N ASP A 336 8.08 2.24 14.67
CA ASP A 336 6.66 2.58 14.51
C ASP A 336 5.82 1.32 14.27
N GLU A 337 6.32 0.33 13.53
CA GLU A 337 5.64 -0.95 13.31
C GLU A 337 5.50 -1.77 14.59
N ILE A 338 6.51 -1.77 15.47
CA ILE A 338 6.41 -2.39 16.79
C ILE A 338 5.31 -1.70 17.61
N GLN A 339 5.25 -0.37 17.60
CA GLN A 339 4.20 0.36 18.30
C GLN A 339 2.82 0.05 17.71
N TYR A 340 2.70 0.03 16.38
CA TYR A 340 1.49 -0.37 15.68
C TYR A 340 1.04 -1.78 16.07
N ALA A 341 1.97 -2.72 16.17
CA ALA A 341 1.69 -4.09 16.60
C ALA A 341 1.13 -4.16 18.02
N ASN A 342 1.73 -3.43 18.96
CA ASN A 342 1.27 -3.39 20.35
C ASN A 342 -0.18 -2.89 20.48
N ASP A 343 -0.62 -2.03 19.55
CA ASP A 343 -1.98 -1.48 19.56
C ASP A 343 -3.03 -2.44 18.94
N GLN A 344 -2.63 -3.50 18.23
CA GLN A 344 -3.55 -4.37 17.49
C GLN A 344 -4.51 -5.16 18.37
N CYS A 345 -4.11 -5.50 19.59
CA CYS A 345 -4.98 -6.18 20.55
C CYS A 345 -6.24 -5.35 20.87
N ASN A 346 -6.15 -4.02 20.78
CA ASN A 346 -7.28 -3.10 21.00
C ASN A 346 -8.10 -2.83 19.73
N GLN A 347 -7.68 -3.38 18.59
CA GLN A 347 -8.30 -3.18 17.27
C GLN A 347 -8.92 -4.47 16.72
N TRP A 348 -9.11 -5.49 17.54
CA TRP A 348 -9.58 -6.81 17.11
C TRP A 348 -10.96 -6.75 16.42
N GLN A 349 -11.85 -5.82 16.79
CA GLN A 349 -13.13 -5.64 16.10
C GLN A 349 -12.93 -5.13 14.67
N GLU A 350 -12.04 -4.15 14.46
CA GLU A 350 -11.74 -3.65 13.12
C GLU A 350 -11.09 -4.75 12.25
N ILE A 351 -10.20 -5.55 12.85
CA ILE A 351 -9.60 -6.73 12.19
C ILE A 351 -10.69 -7.72 11.75
N ALA A 352 -11.66 -8.01 12.61
CA ALA A 352 -12.81 -8.88 12.28
C ALA A 352 -13.73 -8.26 11.20
N ASP A 353 -13.87 -6.94 11.16
CA ASP A 353 -14.59 -6.23 10.11
C ASP A 353 -13.87 -6.32 8.75
N TYR A 354 -12.53 -6.23 8.73
CA TYR A 354 -11.74 -6.50 7.52
C TYR A 354 -11.94 -7.94 7.03
N MET A 355 -11.93 -8.94 7.93
CA MET A 355 -12.25 -10.32 7.57
C MET A 355 -13.65 -10.42 6.96
N SER A 356 -14.63 -9.70 7.52
CA SER A 356 -16.01 -9.67 7.01
C SER A 356 -16.12 -9.02 5.62
N LEU A 357 -15.28 -8.02 5.32
CA LEU A 357 -15.18 -7.45 3.98
C LEU A 357 -14.51 -8.43 3.00
N LEU A 358 -13.44 -9.12 3.40
CA LEU A 358 -12.77 -10.14 2.56
C LEU A 358 -13.72 -11.26 2.17
N ILE A 359 -14.51 -11.77 3.13
CA ILE A 359 -15.55 -12.79 2.88
C ILE A 359 -16.56 -12.34 1.81
N LYS A 360 -16.83 -11.04 1.71
CA LYS A 360 -17.74 -10.44 0.71
C LYS A 360 -17.05 -10.11 -0.63
N GLY A 361 -15.75 -10.37 -0.77
CA GLY A 361 -14.96 -10.01 -1.95
C GLY A 361 -14.50 -8.55 -1.98
N GLY A 362 -14.26 -7.97 -0.80
CA GLY A 362 -13.85 -6.58 -0.61
C GLY A 362 -15.03 -5.60 -0.50
N GLY A 363 -14.74 -4.32 -0.69
CA GLY A 363 -15.72 -3.23 -0.54
C GLY A 363 -15.39 -2.32 0.64
N LYS A 364 -16.41 -1.61 1.13
CA LYS A 364 -16.24 -0.54 2.12
C LYS A 364 -17.21 -0.72 3.28
N LEU A 365 -16.71 -0.56 4.50
CA LEU A 365 -17.51 -0.43 5.71
C LEU A 365 -17.32 0.99 6.26
N VAL A 366 -18.43 1.72 6.41
CA VAL A 366 -18.42 3.10 6.92
C VAL A 366 -18.99 3.07 8.33
N TYR A 367 -18.15 3.41 9.32
CA TYR A 367 -18.58 3.58 10.70
C TYR A 367 -19.28 4.94 10.86
N ASP A 368 -18.63 5.99 10.34
CA ASP A 368 -19.14 7.36 10.33
C ASP A 368 -18.50 8.20 9.20
N GLU A 369 -18.73 9.51 9.17
CA GLU A 369 -18.19 10.39 8.12
C GLU A 369 -16.67 10.48 8.08
N ASP A 370 -16.01 10.26 9.22
CA ASP A 370 -14.58 10.41 9.43
C ASP A 370 -13.86 9.06 9.57
N ASN A 371 -14.59 7.97 9.83
CA ASN A 371 -14.05 6.62 10.05
C ASN A 371 -14.68 5.58 9.11
N ALA A 372 -13.84 4.92 8.32
CA ALA A 372 -14.23 3.84 7.44
C ALA A 372 -13.02 2.95 7.09
N ILE A 373 -13.30 1.68 6.87
CA ILE A 373 -12.36 0.72 6.29
C ILE A 373 -12.78 0.36 4.87
N GLU A 374 -11.79 0.06 4.02
CA GLU A 374 -12.01 -0.25 2.62
C GLU A 374 -10.98 -1.28 2.15
N ILE A 375 -11.46 -2.27 1.41
CA ILE A 375 -10.64 -3.23 0.69
C ILE A 375 -10.98 -3.09 -0.79
N PRO A 376 -10.09 -2.50 -1.60
CA PRO A 376 -10.26 -2.49 -3.06
C PRO A 376 -10.34 -3.93 -3.58
N LYS A 377 -11.30 -4.20 -4.47
CA LYS A 377 -11.58 -5.58 -4.92
C LYS A 377 -10.36 -6.24 -5.57
N ASP A 378 -9.58 -5.46 -6.31
CA ASP A 378 -8.35 -5.88 -6.97
C ASP A 378 -7.13 -5.98 -6.04
N GLU A 379 -7.27 -5.60 -4.77
CA GLU A 379 -6.24 -5.67 -3.73
C GLU A 379 -6.59 -6.68 -2.63
N THR A 380 -7.68 -7.44 -2.80
CA THR A 380 -8.12 -8.45 -1.81
C THR A 380 -7.05 -9.46 -1.39
N PRO A 381 -6.13 -9.95 -2.26
CA PRO A 381 -5.07 -10.85 -1.80
C PRO A 381 -4.12 -10.20 -0.79
N ALA A 382 -3.60 -9.00 -1.08
CA ALA A 382 -2.70 -8.28 -0.20
C ALA A 382 -3.38 -7.91 1.13
N TYR A 383 -4.66 -7.54 1.08
CA TYR A 383 -5.46 -7.30 2.29
C TYR A 383 -5.76 -8.56 3.08
N PHE A 384 -5.79 -9.74 2.45
CA PHE A 384 -6.00 -11.00 3.16
C PHE A 384 -4.78 -11.31 4.03
N GLU A 385 -3.59 -11.32 3.44
CA GLU A 385 -2.33 -11.52 4.18
C GLU A 385 -2.19 -10.51 5.31
N TRP A 386 -2.44 -9.23 5.03
CA TRP A 386 -2.34 -8.16 6.01
C TRP A 386 -3.35 -8.25 7.15
N THR A 387 -4.59 -8.63 6.85
CA THR A 387 -5.62 -8.80 7.90
C THR A 387 -5.23 -9.93 8.84
N LEU A 388 -4.62 -10.99 8.31
CA LEU A 388 -4.18 -12.14 9.11
C LEU A 388 -2.88 -11.87 9.87
N TRP A 389 -1.99 -11.05 9.31
CA TRP A 389 -0.86 -10.49 10.03
C TRP A 389 -1.35 -9.67 11.23
N ARG A 390 -2.30 -8.73 11.03
CA ARG A 390 -2.91 -7.98 12.13
C ARG A 390 -3.56 -8.88 13.17
N ALA A 391 -4.24 -9.94 12.74
CA ALA A 391 -4.82 -10.92 13.66
C ALA A 391 -3.74 -11.61 14.52
N ALA A 392 -2.61 -12.01 13.92
CA ALA A 392 -1.47 -12.57 14.65
C ALA A 392 -0.86 -11.55 15.63
N LEU A 393 -0.67 -10.29 15.20
CA LEU A 393 -0.20 -9.20 16.08
C LEU A 393 -1.15 -8.96 17.26
N ALA A 394 -2.47 -9.02 17.03
CA ALA A 394 -3.46 -8.84 18.07
C ALA A 394 -3.44 -9.98 19.11
N ILE A 395 -3.14 -11.21 18.68
CA ILE A 395 -2.97 -12.38 19.57
C ILE A 395 -1.67 -12.28 20.37
N ASP A 396 -0.65 -11.62 19.81
CA ASP A 396 0.64 -11.31 20.44
C ASP A 396 1.46 -12.57 20.79
N HIS A 397 2.47 -12.43 21.65
CA HIS A 397 3.36 -13.49 22.18
C HIS A 397 4.38 -14.04 21.18
N MET A 398 4.55 -13.40 20.03
CA MET A 398 5.56 -13.79 19.04
C MET A 398 6.97 -13.42 19.53
N VAL A 399 7.92 -14.31 19.25
CA VAL A 399 9.36 -14.13 19.51
C VAL A 399 9.97 -13.25 18.41
N ASN A 400 9.63 -13.55 17.15
CA ASN A 400 10.08 -12.75 16.01
C ASN A 400 9.33 -11.41 15.96
N LYS A 401 9.99 -10.38 15.41
CA LYS A 401 9.44 -9.03 15.36
C LYS A 401 8.33 -8.92 14.32
N PRO A 402 7.36 -7.98 14.48
CA PRO A 402 6.25 -7.79 13.53
C PRO A 402 6.67 -7.72 12.05
N TYR A 403 7.78 -7.04 11.76
CA TYR A 403 8.34 -6.89 10.41
C TYR A 403 9.07 -8.12 9.87
N GLU A 404 9.33 -9.13 10.71
CA GLU A 404 9.93 -10.42 10.33
C GLU A 404 8.86 -11.48 10.04
N VAL A 405 7.61 -11.26 10.49
CA VAL A 405 6.49 -12.21 10.33
C VAL A 405 6.01 -12.27 8.88
N ARG A 406 6.04 -11.15 8.15
CA ARG A 406 5.33 -10.96 6.87
C ARG A 406 6.25 -10.87 5.65
N GLY A 407 5.77 -11.36 4.51
CA GLY A 407 6.43 -11.21 3.20
C GLY A 407 5.97 -9.99 2.37
N PHE A 408 4.80 -9.43 2.66
CA PHE A 408 4.25 -8.25 1.97
C PHE A 408 4.88 -6.94 2.45
N ARG A 409 4.73 -5.86 1.67
CA ARG A 409 5.20 -4.50 2.02
C ARG A 409 4.07 -3.66 2.64
N LEU A 410 4.44 -2.73 3.51
CA LEU A 410 3.54 -1.75 4.13
C LEU A 410 3.85 -0.33 3.63
N ASP A 411 2.81 0.50 3.53
CA ASP A 411 2.97 1.94 3.37
C ASP A 411 3.20 2.63 4.74
N SER A 412 3.36 3.96 4.73
CA SER A 412 3.55 4.75 5.96
C SER A 412 2.38 4.67 6.95
N ASP A 413 1.24 4.14 6.52
CA ASP A 413 0.01 4.03 7.32
C ASP A 413 -0.27 2.59 7.74
N PHE A 414 0.73 1.72 7.59
CA PHE A 414 0.63 0.29 7.86
C PHE A 414 -0.47 -0.39 7.05
N LEU A 415 -0.78 0.10 5.84
CA LEU A 415 -1.65 -0.59 4.88
C LEU A 415 -0.83 -1.44 3.92
N PRO A 416 -1.38 -2.57 3.44
CA PRO A 416 -0.68 -3.44 2.52
C PRO A 416 -0.51 -2.78 1.16
N VAL A 417 0.69 -2.94 0.62
CA VAL A 417 1.10 -2.39 -0.66
C VAL A 417 0.87 -3.40 -1.79
N THR A 418 1.44 -4.59 -1.63
CA THR A 418 1.46 -5.72 -2.56
C THR A 418 1.33 -6.99 -1.73
N ALA A 419 0.84 -8.08 -2.34
CA ALA A 419 0.91 -9.41 -1.74
C ALA A 419 2.38 -9.87 -1.53
N ALA A 420 2.59 -10.89 -0.72
CA ALA A 420 3.88 -11.53 -0.56
C ALA A 420 4.38 -12.07 -1.90
N GLY A 421 5.69 -11.93 -2.15
CA GLY A 421 6.31 -12.49 -3.34
C GLY A 421 6.34 -14.01 -3.28
N GLY A 422 6.21 -14.68 -4.43
CA GLY A 422 6.26 -16.14 -4.49
C GLY A 422 7.60 -16.73 -3.98
N GLY A 423 7.53 -17.92 -3.38
CA GLY A 423 8.70 -18.69 -2.93
C GLY A 423 8.93 -18.72 -1.41
N LYS A 424 8.15 -17.96 -0.64
CA LYS A 424 8.00 -18.09 0.82
C LYS A 424 6.51 -18.19 1.14
N GLY A 425 6.20 -18.66 2.35
CA GLY A 425 4.83 -18.60 2.85
C GLY A 425 4.46 -17.20 3.33
N ASP A 426 3.17 -16.97 3.56
CA ASP A 426 2.68 -15.61 3.81
C ASP A 426 3.10 -15.06 5.18
N LEU A 427 2.85 -15.81 6.25
CA LEU A 427 3.11 -15.39 7.63
C LEU A 427 3.84 -16.45 8.47
N TYR A 428 5.02 -16.11 8.98
CA TYR A 428 5.81 -16.95 9.89
C TYR A 428 5.68 -16.43 11.32
N CYS A 429 4.76 -17.00 12.10
CA CYS A 429 4.56 -16.63 13.51
C CYS A 429 5.37 -17.58 14.39
N GLU A 430 6.47 -17.11 14.95
CA GLU A 430 7.30 -17.88 15.87
C GLU A 430 6.90 -17.57 17.32
N PHE A 431 6.53 -18.60 18.08
CA PHE A 431 6.27 -18.52 19.52
C PHE A 431 7.38 -19.25 20.29
N GLU A 432 7.34 -19.20 21.63
CA GLU A 432 8.36 -19.84 22.47
C GLU A 432 8.50 -21.34 22.15
N ASP A 433 7.38 -22.07 22.21
CA ASP A 433 7.36 -23.54 22.12
C ASP A 433 6.98 -24.10 20.74
N PHE A 434 6.53 -23.26 19.80
CA PHE A 434 6.03 -23.72 18.49
C PHE A 434 6.06 -22.59 17.44
N MET A 435 5.83 -22.96 16.19
CA MET A 435 5.63 -22.03 15.08
C MET A 435 4.30 -22.32 14.38
N ILE A 436 3.63 -21.25 13.93
CA ILE A 436 2.52 -21.35 12.99
C ILE A 436 2.93 -20.68 11.68
N LEU A 437 2.94 -21.45 10.59
CA LEU A 437 3.03 -20.92 9.23
C LEU A 437 1.62 -20.76 8.67
N THR A 438 1.21 -19.53 8.40
CA THR A 438 -0.10 -19.25 7.79
C THR A 438 0.06 -18.97 6.30
N GLU A 439 -0.79 -19.60 5.50
CA GLU A 439 -0.92 -19.42 4.06
C GLU A 439 -2.35 -19.05 3.74
N VAL A 440 -2.56 -18.03 2.91
CA VAL A 440 -3.88 -17.50 2.57
C VAL A 440 -4.11 -17.48 1.08
N THR A 441 -5.35 -17.71 0.64
CA THR A 441 -5.66 -17.61 -0.78
C THR A 441 -7.07 -17.07 -1.04
N MET A 442 -7.17 -16.23 -2.06
CA MET A 442 -8.44 -15.85 -2.68
C MET A 442 -8.89 -16.87 -3.75
N SER A 443 -8.03 -17.83 -4.11
CA SER A 443 -8.35 -18.88 -5.09
C SER A 443 -9.43 -19.82 -4.56
N THR A 444 -10.27 -20.31 -5.46
CA THR A 444 -11.37 -21.23 -5.15
C THR A 444 -11.44 -22.33 -6.21
N SER A 445 -12.17 -23.41 -5.92
CA SER A 445 -12.35 -24.59 -6.79
C SER A 445 -11.04 -25.34 -7.07
N SER A 446 -11.02 -26.20 -8.09
CA SER A 446 -9.82 -26.96 -8.52
C SER A 446 -8.57 -26.10 -8.77
N ARG A 447 -8.73 -24.81 -9.10
CA ARG A 447 -7.61 -23.87 -9.22
C ARG A 447 -6.90 -23.64 -7.89
N GLN A 448 -7.60 -23.75 -6.76
CA GLN A 448 -6.99 -23.66 -5.44
C GLN A 448 -5.96 -24.78 -5.24
N GLU A 449 -6.32 -26.03 -5.56
CA GLU A 449 -5.36 -27.14 -5.45
C GLU A 449 -4.16 -26.96 -6.38
N ALA A 450 -4.42 -26.54 -7.63
CA ALA A 450 -3.35 -26.31 -8.59
C ALA A 450 -2.37 -25.19 -8.17
N MET A 451 -2.85 -24.18 -7.44
CA MET A 451 -2.04 -23.04 -7.01
C MET A 451 -1.38 -23.25 -5.65
N GLU A 452 -2.08 -23.89 -4.71
CA GLU A 452 -1.68 -23.91 -3.31
C GLU A 452 -1.21 -25.30 -2.85
N GLY A 453 -1.60 -26.37 -3.54
CA GLY A 453 -1.35 -27.73 -3.11
C GLY A 453 0.14 -28.05 -2.93
N GLU A 454 0.98 -27.74 -3.92
CA GLU A 454 2.44 -27.89 -3.82
C GLU A 454 3.10 -26.81 -2.96
N PRO A 455 2.88 -25.50 -3.21
CA PRO A 455 3.65 -24.47 -2.53
C PRO A 455 3.47 -24.48 -1.02
N VAL A 456 2.24 -24.64 -0.53
CA VAL A 456 1.94 -24.67 0.91
C VAL A 456 2.67 -25.83 1.60
N ARG A 457 2.61 -27.05 1.04
CA ARG A 457 3.33 -28.20 1.60
C ARG A 457 4.83 -27.98 1.60
N ARG A 458 5.39 -27.41 0.52
CA ARG A 458 6.82 -27.09 0.44
C ARG A 458 7.23 -26.07 1.49
N HIS A 459 6.48 -24.98 1.68
CA HIS A 459 6.81 -23.96 2.67
C HIS A 459 6.72 -24.49 4.11
N VAL A 460 5.71 -25.30 4.43
CA VAL A 460 5.61 -25.96 5.75
C VAL A 460 6.76 -26.94 5.96
N SER A 461 7.12 -27.73 4.94
CA SER A 461 8.31 -28.60 4.98
C SER A 461 9.60 -27.82 5.22
N ASP A 462 9.81 -26.72 4.50
CA ASP A 462 10.98 -25.85 4.66
C ASP A 462 11.02 -25.26 6.08
N ALA A 463 9.88 -24.85 6.63
CA ALA A 463 9.78 -24.38 8.01
C ALA A 463 10.16 -25.49 9.02
N VAL A 464 9.65 -26.72 8.85
CA VAL A 464 10.03 -27.87 9.71
C VAL A 464 11.54 -28.12 9.69
N LEU A 465 12.22 -27.87 8.57
CA LEU A 465 13.67 -28.05 8.46
C LEU A 465 14.47 -26.88 9.07
N ASN A 466 13.91 -25.68 9.09
CA ASN A 466 14.61 -24.46 9.52
C ASN A 466 14.38 -24.11 11.00
N TYR A 467 13.30 -24.61 11.62
CA TYR A 467 12.95 -24.30 13.00
C TYR A 467 13.08 -25.53 13.89
N ASN A 468 13.81 -25.41 15.01
CA ASN A 468 13.96 -26.46 16.02
C ASN A 468 12.76 -26.49 17.00
N LYS A 469 11.54 -26.43 16.46
CA LYS A 469 10.26 -26.34 17.18
C LYS A 469 9.18 -27.07 16.37
N PRO A 470 8.10 -27.58 17.00
CA PRO A 470 6.92 -28.02 16.26
C PRO A 470 6.38 -26.91 15.34
N VAL A 471 6.15 -27.24 14.08
CA VAL A 471 5.62 -26.33 13.05
C VAL A 471 4.23 -26.78 12.65
N TYR A 472 3.28 -25.86 12.71
CA TYR A 472 1.89 -26.07 12.33
C TYR A 472 1.54 -25.21 11.13
N GLY A 473 1.02 -25.83 10.07
CA GLY A 473 0.48 -25.16 8.89
C GLY A 473 -0.99 -24.77 9.10
N LEU A 474 -1.30 -23.50 8.90
CA LEU A 474 -2.66 -22.98 8.88
C LEU A 474 -2.98 -22.47 7.47
N PHE A 475 -3.88 -23.13 6.77
CA PHE A 475 -4.30 -22.70 5.43
C PHE A 475 -5.67 -22.03 5.49
N LEU A 476 -5.77 -20.80 4.99
CA LEU A 476 -7.00 -20.00 5.02
C LEU A 476 -7.47 -19.61 3.63
N ALA A 477 -8.75 -19.85 3.34
CA ALA A 477 -9.38 -19.35 2.13
C ALA A 477 -10.81 -18.89 2.39
N ILE A 478 -11.41 -18.15 1.46
CA ILE A 478 -12.85 -17.83 1.54
C ILE A 478 -13.68 -19.12 1.51
N ARG A 479 -13.27 -20.09 0.68
CA ARG A 479 -13.85 -21.43 0.61
C ARG A 479 -12.75 -22.45 0.36
N ILE A 480 -12.75 -23.53 1.13
CA ILE A 480 -11.84 -24.66 0.97
C ILE A 480 -12.38 -25.59 -0.13
N ASP A 481 -11.56 -25.87 -1.15
CA ASP A 481 -11.82 -26.92 -2.14
C ASP A 481 -11.56 -28.30 -1.55
N THR A 482 -12.38 -29.27 -1.91
CA THR A 482 -12.30 -30.63 -1.35
C THR A 482 -11.00 -31.34 -1.74
N ASN A 483 -10.45 -31.10 -2.94
CA ASN A 483 -9.18 -31.71 -3.33
C ASN A 483 -8.01 -31.07 -2.57
N THR A 484 -8.05 -29.76 -2.36
CA THR A 484 -7.08 -29.08 -1.49
C THR A 484 -7.10 -29.65 -0.07
N ALA A 485 -8.30 -29.83 0.49
CA ALA A 485 -8.45 -30.47 1.79
C ALA A 485 -7.89 -31.90 1.79
N GLU A 486 -8.14 -32.69 0.75
CA GLU A 486 -7.60 -34.05 0.62
C GLU A 486 -6.07 -34.08 0.53
N THR A 487 -5.48 -33.12 -0.17
CA THR A 487 -4.02 -32.95 -0.26
C THR A 487 -3.41 -32.66 1.12
N PHE A 488 -4.01 -31.75 1.90
CA PHE A 488 -3.52 -31.42 3.23
C PHE A 488 -3.83 -32.49 4.28
N ARG A 489 -4.95 -33.21 4.13
CA ARG A 489 -5.30 -34.37 4.97
C ARG A 489 -4.23 -35.44 4.93
N HIS A 490 -3.70 -35.74 3.74
CA HIS A 490 -2.57 -36.65 3.59
C HIS A 490 -1.29 -36.07 4.18
N GLY A 491 -1.00 -34.79 3.91
CA GLY A 491 0.11 -34.07 4.53
C GLY A 491 1.50 -34.65 4.27
N ILE A 492 1.67 -35.56 3.30
CA ILE A 492 2.96 -36.20 3.01
C ILE A 492 3.78 -35.32 2.08
N TRP A 493 5.04 -35.11 2.46
CA TRP A 493 6.06 -34.46 1.63
C TRP A 493 7.38 -35.22 1.71
N TYR A 494 8.17 -35.20 0.63
CA TYR A 494 9.50 -35.79 0.60
C TYR A 494 10.53 -34.68 0.43
N ALA A 495 11.26 -34.38 1.51
CA ALA A 495 12.35 -33.42 1.48
C ALA A 495 13.59 -34.00 0.76
N LYS A 496 14.62 -33.16 0.58
CA LYS A 496 15.89 -33.57 -0.05
C LYS A 496 16.44 -34.85 0.59
N GLY A 497 16.90 -35.77 -0.24
CA GLY A 497 17.37 -37.09 0.20
C GLY A 497 16.25 -38.10 0.46
N ASN A 498 15.03 -37.87 -0.07
CA ASN A 498 13.85 -38.71 0.10
C ASN A 498 13.42 -38.87 1.57
N VAL A 499 13.68 -37.86 2.40
CA VAL A 499 13.26 -37.84 3.79
C VAL A 499 11.75 -37.57 3.83
N LYS A 500 10.97 -38.58 4.20
CA LYS A 500 9.52 -38.45 4.35
C LYS A 500 9.21 -37.57 5.55
N GLN A 501 8.45 -36.51 5.33
CA GLN A 501 7.85 -35.68 6.35
C GLN A 501 6.33 -35.85 6.32
N ARG A 502 5.75 -35.82 7.52
CA ARG A 502 4.32 -35.74 7.72
C ARG A 502 4.03 -34.34 8.27
N LEU A 503 3.41 -33.51 7.45
CA LEU A 503 3.13 -32.11 7.72
C LEU A 503 1.75 -32.00 8.36
N ASP A 504 1.64 -31.14 9.37
CA ASP A 504 0.37 -30.85 10.05
C ASP A 504 -0.20 -29.56 9.44
N ILE A 505 -1.17 -29.69 8.54
CA ILE A 505 -1.72 -28.58 7.75
C ILE A 505 -3.23 -28.61 7.85
N VAL A 506 -3.81 -27.64 8.54
CA VAL A 506 -5.27 -27.55 8.75
C VAL A 506 -5.87 -26.47 7.86
N PRO A 507 -6.79 -26.82 6.94
CA PRO A 507 -7.53 -25.85 6.16
C PRO A 507 -8.76 -25.33 6.92
N LEU A 508 -8.85 -24.00 7.11
CA LEU A 508 -10.05 -23.33 7.64
C LEU A 508 -10.58 -22.32 6.62
N SER A 509 -11.91 -22.19 6.55
CA SER A 509 -12.48 -21.00 5.90
C SER A 509 -12.20 -19.75 6.73
N LEU A 510 -12.10 -18.59 6.08
CA LEU A 510 -11.93 -17.31 6.78
C LEU A 510 -13.08 -17.03 7.75
N GLU A 511 -14.29 -17.52 7.45
CA GLU A 511 -15.44 -17.45 8.36
C GLU A 511 -15.24 -18.29 9.63
N GLN A 512 -14.68 -19.50 9.51
CA GLN A 512 -14.32 -20.35 10.67
C GLN A 512 -13.25 -19.69 11.53
N PHE A 513 -12.16 -19.21 10.92
CA PHE A 513 -11.10 -18.51 11.63
C PHE A 513 -11.64 -17.26 12.34
N ARG A 514 -12.41 -16.43 11.64
CA ARG A 514 -12.98 -15.20 12.22
C ARG A 514 -13.90 -15.50 13.40
N ARG A 515 -14.76 -16.52 13.35
CA ARG A 515 -15.59 -16.90 14.52
C ARG A 515 -14.71 -17.27 15.72
N HIS A 516 -13.70 -18.10 15.51
CA HIS A 516 -12.77 -18.50 16.56
C HIS A 516 -12.00 -17.29 17.15
N PHE A 517 -11.46 -16.44 16.27
CA PHE A 517 -10.75 -15.21 16.63
C PHE A 517 -11.64 -14.30 17.49
N VAL A 518 -12.84 -13.95 17.00
CA VAL A 518 -13.78 -13.08 17.73
C VAL A 518 -14.11 -13.64 19.11
N SER A 519 -14.47 -14.92 19.19
CA SER A 519 -14.85 -15.54 20.47
C SER A 519 -13.71 -15.55 21.49
N MET A 520 -12.47 -15.73 21.05
CA MET A 520 -11.30 -15.69 21.91
C MET A 520 -11.08 -14.27 22.49
N PHE A 521 -11.27 -13.21 21.70
CA PHE A 521 -11.17 -11.83 22.19
C PHE A 521 -12.35 -11.44 23.09
N GLU A 522 -13.58 -11.79 22.72
CA GLU A 522 -14.77 -11.55 23.56
C GLU A 522 -14.68 -12.25 24.92
N GLY A 523 -14.15 -13.49 24.92
CA GLY A 523 -13.88 -14.26 26.13
C GLY A 523 -12.64 -13.79 26.92
N LYS A 524 -11.87 -12.80 26.40
CA LYS A 524 -10.60 -12.32 26.98
C LYS A 524 -9.55 -13.43 27.16
N GLN A 525 -9.52 -14.38 26.23
CA GLN A 525 -8.60 -15.51 26.21
C GLN A 525 -7.65 -15.45 25.00
N ALA A 526 -7.34 -14.26 24.48
CA ALA A 526 -6.42 -14.08 23.35
C ALA A 526 -5.02 -14.61 23.67
N ARG A 527 -4.71 -15.84 23.20
CA ARG A 527 -3.42 -16.51 23.36
C ARG A 527 -3.16 -17.46 22.19
N PRO A 528 -1.91 -17.61 21.74
CA PRO A 528 -1.59 -18.41 20.56
C PRO A 528 -1.84 -19.92 20.77
N GLU A 529 -1.80 -20.42 22.02
CA GLU A 529 -2.09 -21.82 22.34
C GLU A 529 -3.51 -22.22 21.93
N HIS A 530 -4.48 -21.31 21.99
CA HIS A 530 -5.84 -21.63 21.56
C HIS A 530 -5.93 -21.94 20.07
N LEU A 531 -5.16 -21.23 19.24
CA LEU A 531 -5.07 -21.49 17.81
C LEU A 531 -4.28 -22.78 17.52
N ARG A 532 -3.15 -22.99 18.21
CA ARG A 532 -2.39 -24.25 18.16
C ARG A 532 -3.28 -25.43 18.48
N ASP A 533 -4.01 -25.37 19.58
CA ASP A 533 -4.82 -26.50 20.02
C ASP A 533 -6.05 -26.70 19.12
N LEU A 534 -6.58 -25.65 18.49
CA LEU A 534 -7.59 -25.78 17.43
C LEU A 534 -7.02 -26.60 16.27
N ILE A 535 -5.81 -26.29 15.80
CA ILE A 535 -5.13 -27.05 14.73
C ILE A 535 -4.97 -28.52 15.15
N LEU A 536 -4.40 -28.76 16.35
CA LEU A 536 -4.18 -30.12 16.87
C LEU A 536 -5.49 -30.92 16.99
N GLN A 537 -6.58 -30.30 17.42
CA GLN A 537 -7.88 -30.98 17.53
C GLN A 537 -8.46 -31.33 16.17
N CYS A 538 -8.36 -30.41 15.20
CA CYS A 538 -8.80 -30.65 13.82
C CYS A 538 -8.04 -31.81 13.15
N GLU A 539 -6.79 -32.04 13.53
CA GLU A 539 -5.93 -33.09 12.99
C GLU A 539 -6.29 -34.50 13.47
N THR A 540 -6.96 -34.66 14.62
CA THR A 540 -7.13 -35.97 15.29
C THR A 540 -7.84 -37.03 14.45
N GLU A 541 -8.79 -36.64 13.60
CA GLU A 541 -9.58 -37.57 12.77
C GLU A 541 -9.15 -37.61 11.30
N ARG A 542 -8.04 -36.94 10.93
CA ARG A 542 -7.65 -36.80 9.50
C ARG A 542 -7.33 -38.14 8.82
N ASP A 543 -6.84 -39.12 9.57
CA ASP A 543 -6.51 -40.46 9.04
C ASP A 543 -7.74 -41.37 8.93
N ASN A 544 -8.77 -41.10 9.74
CA ASN A 544 -9.97 -41.95 9.83
C ASN A 544 -11.09 -41.47 8.91
N LEU A 545 -11.00 -40.25 8.40
CA LEU A 545 -12.04 -39.60 7.61
C LEU A 545 -11.54 -39.30 6.19
N GLU A 546 -12.44 -39.35 5.21
CA GLU A 546 -12.22 -38.75 3.89
C GLU A 546 -12.38 -37.22 3.98
N ALA A 547 -11.79 -36.45 3.05
CA ALA A 547 -11.84 -34.99 3.07
C ALA A 547 -13.23 -34.37 3.35
N PRO A 548 -14.34 -34.80 2.72
CA PRO A 548 -15.66 -34.23 3.02
C PRO A 548 -16.10 -34.42 4.47
N ALA A 549 -15.77 -35.56 5.08
CA ALA A 549 -16.10 -35.85 6.47
C ALA A 549 -15.14 -35.13 7.43
N TRP A 550 -13.85 -35.04 7.07
CA TRP A 550 -12.86 -34.28 7.82
C TRP A 550 -13.19 -32.78 7.87
N MET A 551 -13.62 -32.18 6.76
CA MET A 551 -14.08 -30.78 6.75
C MET A 551 -15.30 -30.54 7.67
N LYS A 552 -16.22 -31.51 7.76
CA LYS A 552 -17.34 -31.43 8.73
C LYS A 552 -16.86 -31.58 10.17
N HIS A 553 -15.86 -32.43 10.40
CA HIS A 553 -15.22 -32.57 11.70
C HIS A 553 -14.55 -31.26 12.13
N ILE A 554 -13.78 -30.61 11.24
CA ILE A 554 -13.19 -29.28 11.46
C ILE A 554 -14.26 -28.26 11.88
N GLU A 555 -15.39 -28.18 11.16
CA GLU A 555 -16.49 -27.28 11.54
C GLU A 555 -17.02 -27.56 12.95
N LYS A 556 -17.18 -28.85 13.31
CA LYS A 556 -17.62 -29.25 14.64
C LYS A 556 -16.63 -28.80 15.72
N VAL A 557 -15.33 -29.00 15.50
CA VAL A 557 -14.27 -28.57 16.44
C VAL A 557 -14.27 -27.05 16.60
N VAL A 558 -14.36 -26.30 15.50
CA VAL A 558 -14.44 -24.83 15.53
C VAL A 558 -15.64 -24.37 16.35
N ALA A 559 -16.82 -24.95 16.12
CA ALA A 559 -18.05 -24.62 16.86
C ALA A 559 -17.93 -24.92 18.37
N GLN A 560 -17.33 -26.06 18.73
CA GLN A 560 -17.10 -26.43 20.14
C GLN A 560 -16.13 -25.46 20.82
N ARG A 561 -15.04 -25.08 20.14
CA ARG A 561 -14.07 -24.10 20.65
C ARG A 561 -14.69 -22.72 20.85
N VAL A 562 -15.48 -22.25 19.88
CA VAL A 562 -16.23 -20.99 19.98
C VAL A 562 -17.12 -20.98 21.23
N GLN A 563 -17.88 -22.07 21.46
CA GLN A 563 -18.73 -22.19 22.65
C GLN A 563 -17.92 -22.21 23.96
N SER A 564 -16.72 -22.80 23.95
CA SER A 564 -15.88 -22.88 25.15
C SER A 564 -15.33 -21.54 25.64
N PHE A 565 -15.28 -20.51 24.79
CA PHE A 565 -14.87 -19.16 25.19
C PHE A 565 -16.01 -18.31 25.76
N SER A 566 -17.27 -18.70 25.51
CA SER A 566 -18.45 -17.98 26.00
C SER A 566 -18.86 -18.38 27.43
N ASN A 567 -18.27 -19.46 27.96
CA ASN A 567 -18.44 -19.94 29.32
C ASN A 567 -17.22 -19.55 30.17
#